data_AF-A0A0P9S695-F1
#
_entry.id   AF-A0A0P9S695-F1
#
_cell.length_a   1.000
_cell.length_b   1.000
_cell.length_c   1.000
_cell.angle_alpha   90.00
_cell.angle_beta   90.00
_cell.angle_gamma   90.00
#
_symmetry.space_group_name_H-M   'P 1'
#
loop_
_entity.id
_entity.type
_entity.pdbx_description
1 polymer ?
#
loop_
_entity_poly.entity_id
_entity_poly.type
_entity_poly.pdbx_seq_one_letter_code
_entity_poly.pdbx_strand_id
1 'polypeptide(L)'
;MYISGKKYEGYKFFIPTSRLSAFDKEKSKNEPLVSYLPDGPKIYTEIVLKDDVDIGVDIFRAEEDFTTILATARVKDLCEINKVRGLQFKEHILKA
;
A
#
# COMPACT_ATOMS: atom_id res chain seq x y z
N MET A 1 21.87 4.99 -1.86
CA MET A 1 20.82 5.04 -2.91
C MET A 1 21.27 6.01 -4.00
N TYR A 2 21.16 5.65 -5.28
CA TYR A 2 21.43 6.60 -6.38
C TYR A 2 20.12 7.16 -6.90
N ILE A 3 19.96 8.49 -6.91
CA ILE A 3 18.80 9.17 -7.49
C ILE A 3 19.34 10.17 -8.51
N SER A 4 18.90 10.06 -9.76
CA SER A 4 19.34 10.91 -10.88
C SER A 4 20.87 11.01 -10.97
N GLY A 5 21.57 9.88 -10.83
CA GLY A 5 23.04 9.79 -10.91
C GLY A 5 23.80 10.26 -9.65
N LYS A 6 23.12 10.85 -8.66
CA LYS A 6 23.75 11.29 -7.41
C LYS A 6 23.63 10.22 -6.33
N LYS A 7 24.74 9.94 -5.63
CA LYS A 7 24.77 9.04 -4.47
C LYS A 7 24.24 9.75 -3.23
N TYR A 8 23.29 9.12 -2.56
CA TYR A 8 22.75 9.51 -1.26
C TYR A 8 23.07 8.42 -0.24
N GLU A 9 23.81 8.81 0.81
CA GLU A 9 24.19 7.94 1.93
C GLU A 9 23.12 7.94 3.03
N GLY A 10 23.12 6.90 3.87
CA GLY A 10 22.21 6.80 5.02
C GLY A 10 20.79 6.34 4.70
N TYR A 11 20.41 6.25 3.43
CA TYR A 11 19.12 5.71 3.01
C TYR A 11 19.11 4.18 3.04
N LYS A 12 18.01 3.61 3.55
CA LYS A 12 17.75 2.16 3.56
C LYS A 12 16.45 1.86 2.83
N PHE A 13 16.36 0.67 2.26
CA PHE A 13 15.09 0.16 1.74
C PHE A 13 14.21 -0.28 2.91
N PHE A 14 12.99 0.25 2.94
CA PHE A 14 11.96 -0.20 3.85
C PHE A 14 11.03 -1.17 3.10
N ILE A 15 11.02 -2.43 3.53
CA ILE A 15 10.28 -3.51 2.88
C ILE A 15 9.44 -4.20 3.94
N PRO A 16 8.13 -3.91 4.03
CA PRO A 16 7.23 -4.69 4.89
C PRO A 16 7.17 -6.14 4.40
N THR A 17 7.46 -7.08 5.29
CA THR A 17 7.44 -8.52 5.00
C THR A 17 6.10 -9.17 5.31
N SER A 18 5.37 -8.64 6.29
CA SER A 18 4.01 -9.09 6.64
C SER A 18 3.03 -8.79 5.51
N ARG A 19 2.13 -9.75 5.26
CA ARG A 19 1.05 -9.66 4.28
C ARG A 19 -0.26 -10.05 4.95
N LEU A 20 -1.31 -9.29 4.70
CA LEU A 20 -2.66 -9.57 5.23
C LEU A 20 -3.69 -9.34 4.11
N SER A 21 -4.72 -10.19 4.05
CA SER A 21 -5.87 -9.99 3.17
C SER A 21 -6.76 -8.90 3.73
N ALA A 22 -6.67 -7.71 3.15
CA ALA A 22 -7.26 -6.51 3.72
C ALA A 22 -8.37 -5.89 2.86
N PHE A 23 -8.47 -6.25 1.58
CA PHE A 23 -9.46 -5.64 0.69
C PHE A 23 -10.78 -6.43 0.73
N ASP A 24 -11.89 -5.71 0.82
CA ASP A 24 -13.23 -6.25 0.56
C ASP A 24 -13.37 -6.41 -0.96
N LYS A 25 -13.26 -7.65 -1.46
CA LYS A 25 -13.25 -7.95 -2.90
C LYS A 25 -14.56 -7.63 -3.60
N GLU A 26 -15.68 -7.63 -2.87
CA GLU A 26 -17.01 -7.37 -3.43
C GLU A 26 -17.26 -5.86 -3.55
N LYS A 27 -16.74 -5.08 -2.61
CA LYS A 27 -16.90 -3.61 -2.62
C LYS A 27 -15.77 -2.87 -3.34
N SER A 28 -14.59 -3.48 -3.43
CA SER A 28 -13.45 -2.90 -4.15
C SER A 28 -13.62 -3.10 -5.66
N LYS A 29 -13.14 -2.12 -6.44
CA LYS A 29 -13.15 -2.21 -7.91
C LYS A 29 -11.77 -2.57 -8.42
N ASN A 30 -11.75 -3.46 -9.40
CA ASN A 30 -10.53 -3.87 -10.07
C ASN A 30 -10.79 -4.15 -11.55
N GLU A 31 -9.71 -4.10 -12.31
CA GLU A 31 -9.68 -4.46 -13.72
C GLU A 31 -8.48 -5.37 -13.99
N PRO A 32 -8.55 -6.25 -15.00
CA PRO A 32 -7.39 -7.02 -15.41
C PRO A 32 -6.24 -6.10 -15.82
N LEU A 33 -5.02 -6.42 -15.38
CA LEU A 33 -3.82 -5.69 -15.78
C LEU A 33 -3.60 -5.77 -17.30
N VAL A 34 -4.00 -6.90 -17.91
CA VAL A 34 -3.93 -7.11 -19.35
C VAL A 34 -5.23 -7.74 -19.85
N SER A 35 -5.75 -7.24 -20.96
CA SER A 35 -7.08 -7.60 -21.49
C SER A 35 -7.20 -9.07 -21.95
N TYR A 36 -6.10 -9.67 -22.39
CA TYR A 36 -6.07 -11.06 -22.85
C TYR A 36 -5.96 -12.09 -21.71
N LEU A 37 -5.79 -11.65 -20.46
CA LEU A 37 -5.74 -12.52 -19.28
C LEU A 37 -6.65 -11.95 -18.18
N PRO A 38 -7.99 -12.07 -18.33
CA PRO A 38 -8.95 -11.46 -17.41
C PRO A 38 -8.84 -11.98 -15.97
N ASP A 39 -8.43 -13.24 -15.80
CA ASP A 39 -8.18 -13.87 -14.49
C ASP A 39 -6.74 -13.68 -13.99
N GLY A 40 -5.93 -12.92 -14.73
CA GLY A 40 -4.54 -12.63 -14.40
C GLY A 40 -4.39 -11.61 -13.26
N PRO A 41 -3.19 -11.03 -13.11
CA PRO A 41 -2.99 -9.93 -12.17
C PRO A 41 -3.99 -8.81 -12.41
N LYS A 42 -4.50 -8.22 -11.33
CA LYS A 42 -5.52 -7.17 -11.37
C LYS A 42 -4.96 -5.87 -10.83
N ILE A 43 -5.41 -4.74 -11.39
CA ILE A 43 -5.19 -3.42 -10.82
C ILE A 43 -6.45 -3.02 -10.06
N TYR A 44 -6.31 -2.71 -8.78
CA TYR A 44 -7.39 -2.10 -8.00
C TYR A 44 -7.47 -0.61 -8.28
N THR A 45 -8.63 -0.17 -8.77
CA THR A 45 -8.96 1.23 -9.08
C THR A 45 -9.66 1.93 -7.92
N GLU A 46 -10.37 1.16 -7.10
CA GLU A 46 -11.01 1.58 -5.85
C GLU A 46 -10.79 0.51 -4.78
N ILE A 47 -10.32 0.91 -3.59
CA ILE A 47 -10.01 0.00 -2.49
C ILE A 47 -10.94 0.29 -1.32
N VAL A 48 -11.66 -0.74 -0.90
CA VAL A 48 -12.44 -0.76 0.35
C VAL A 48 -11.78 -1.77 1.28
N LEU A 49 -11.45 -1.35 2.50
CA LEU A 49 -10.88 -2.26 3.50
C LEU A 49 -11.99 -3.09 4.16
N LYS A 50 -11.66 -4.32 4.54
CA LYS A 50 -12.55 -5.11 5.40
C LYS A 50 -12.62 -4.51 6.79
N ASP A 51 -13.75 -4.67 7.46
CA ASP A 51 -13.96 -4.19 8.83
C ASP A 51 -13.28 -5.10 9.88
N ASP A 52 -12.95 -6.34 9.51
CA ASP A 52 -12.50 -7.42 10.40
C ASP A 52 -11.05 -7.87 10.16
N VAL A 53 -10.20 -6.99 9.61
CA VAL A 53 -8.78 -7.30 9.44
C VAL A 53 -8.14 -7.48 10.82
N ASP A 54 -7.59 -8.66 11.09
CA ASP A 54 -6.80 -8.93 12.31
C ASP A 54 -5.42 -8.26 12.19
N ILE A 55 -5.33 -7.01 12.64
CA ILE A 55 -4.12 -6.20 12.54
C ILE A 55 -3.20 -6.51 13.73
N GLY A 56 -2.35 -7.54 13.57
CA GLY A 56 -1.26 -7.85 14.50
C GLY A 56 0.02 -7.03 14.28
N VAL A 57 0.07 -6.18 13.24
CA VAL A 57 1.25 -5.39 12.85
C VAL A 57 0.87 -3.99 12.38
N ASP A 58 1.73 -3.01 12.62
CA ASP A 58 1.43 -1.62 12.28
C ASP A 58 1.56 -1.27 10.80
N ILE A 59 2.39 -2.00 10.04
CA ILE A 59 2.62 -1.78 8.61
C ILE A 59 2.69 -3.15 7.93
N PHE A 60 1.93 -3.33 6.85
CA PHE A 60 1.89 -4.57 6.08
C PHE A 60 1.55 -4.30 4.61
N ARG A 61 1.76 -5.31 3.76
CA ARG A 61 1.30 -5.30 2.36
C ARG A 61 -0.06 -5.96 2.24
N ALA A 62 -0.92 -5.41 1.40
CA ALA A 62 -2.14 -6.12 1.00
C ALA A 62 -1.75 -7.37 0.20
N GLU A 63 -2.43 -8.49 0.44
CA GLU A 63 -2.26 -9.70 -0.38
C GLU A 63 -2.80 -9.51 -1.79
N GLU A 64 -3.83 -8.69 -1.92
CA GLU A 64 -4.55 -8.46 -3.17
C GLU A 64 -3.80 -7.54 -4.15
N ASP A 65 -2.95 -6.66 -3.64
CA ASP A 65 -2.14 -5.72 -4.45
C ASP A 65 -0.75 -5.55 -3.82
N PHE A 66 0.26 -6.14 -4.47
CA PHE A 66 1.65 -6.12 -3.99
C PHE A 66 2.28 -4.71 -3.94
N THR A 67 1.67 -3.72 -4.61
CA THR A 67 2.12 -2.33 -4.60
C THR A 67 1.51 -1.51 -3.48
N THR A 68 0.47 -2.04 -2.81
CA THR A 68 -0.25 -1.32 -1.75
C THR A 68 0.31 -1.71 -0.37
N ILE A 69 0.80 -0.71 0.35
CA ILE A 69 1.22 -0.80 1.76
C ILE A 69 0.14 -0.11 2.59
N LEU A 70 -0.31 -0.80 3.63
CA LEU A 70 -1.27 -0.31 4.62
C LEU A 70 -0.54 -0.04 5.92
N ALA A 71 -1.00 0.97 6.64
CA ALA A 71 -0.44 1.37 7.92
C ALA A 71 -1.56 1.72 8.89
N THR A 72 -1.37 1.42 10.17
CA THR A 72 -2.29 1.84 11.22
C THR A 72 -2.26 3.37 11.40
N ALA A 73 -3.33 3.93 11.98
CA ALA A 73 -3.39 5.36 12.32
C ALA A 73 -2.19 5.79 13.18
N ARG A 74 -1.72 4.92 14.08
CA ARG A 74 -0.54 5.14 14.92
C ARG A 74 0.72 5.48 14.10
N VAL A 75 0.93 4.81 12.97
CA VAL A 75 2.08 5.07 12.08
C VAL A 75 1.95 6.44 11.44
N LYS A 76 0.74 6.80 10.98
CA LYS A 76 0.46 8.12 10.43
C LYS A 76 0.79 9.22 11.45
N ASP A 77 0.27 9.09 12.67
CA ASP A 77 0.52 10.04 13.76
C ASP A 77 2.01 10.20 14.04
N LEU A 78 2.75 9.08 14.13
CA LEU A 78 4.20 9.11 14.34
C LEU A 78 4.95 9.79 13.19
N CYS A 79 4.57 9.52 11.94
CA CYS A 79 5.19 10.16 10.78
C CYS A 79 4.92 11.68 10.76
N GLU A 80 3.71 12.10 11.11
CA GLU A 80 3.31 13.51 11.17
C GLU A 80 4.01 14.26 12.30
N ILE A 81 4.03 13.69 13.52
CA ILE A 81 4.74 14.25 14.69
C ILE A 81 6.23 14.47 14.38
N ASN A 82 6.85 13.50 13.70
CA ASN A 82 8.27 13.56 13.32
C ASN A 82 8.51 14.32 12.01
N LYS A 83 7.48 14.89 11.38
CA LYS A 83 7.55 15.67 10.15
C LYS A 83 8.27 14.93 9.02
N VAL A 84 8.01 13.63 8.89
CA VAL A 84 8.56 12.80 7.81
C VAL A 84 8.13 13.37 6.46
N ARG A 85 9.10 13.61 5.57
CA ARG A 85 8.86 14.22 4.26
C ARG A 85 8.72 13.16 3.18
N GLY A 86 7.97 13.50 2.12
CA GLY A 86 7.80 12.63 0.95
C GLY A 86 6.84 11.46 1.17
N LEU A 87 5.96 11.58 2.17
CA LEU A 87 4.94 10.58 2.49
C LEU A 87 3.55 11.21 2.36
N GLN A 88 2.60 10.43 1.86
CA GLN A 88 1.18 10.79 1.82
C GLN A 88 0.36 9.58 2.25
N PHE A 89 -0.44 9.74 3.31
CA PHE A 89 -1.44 8.75 3.69
C PHE A 89 -2.73 9.02 2.91
N LYS A 90 -3.31 7.97 2.33
CA LYS A 90 -4.55 8.03 1.58
C LYS A 90 -5.59 7.19 2.30
N GLU A 91 -6.64 7.83 2.80
CA GLU A 91 -7.79 7.14 3.42
C GLU A 91 -8.65 6.43 2.36
N HIS A 92 -8.65 6.96 1.14
CA HIS A 92 -9.30 6.36 -0.02
C HIS A 92 -8.36 6.41 -1.22
N ILE A 93 -8.32 5.33 -1.99
CA ILE A 93 -7.63 5.29 -3.27
C ILE A 93 -8.68 5.34 -4.37
N LEU A 94 -8.75 6.47 -5.07
CA LEU A 94 -9.33 6.58 -6.41
C LEU A 94 -8.14 6.69 -7.37
N LYS A 95 -7.82 5.63 -8.10
CA LYS A 95 -6.83 5.74 -9.19
C LYS A 95 -7.56 6.30 -10.42
N ALA A 96 -7.08 7.43 -10.92
CA ALA A 96 -7.56 8.07 -12.14
C ALA A 96 -7.11 7.29 -13.39
#